data_AF-A0AAJ1NFA3-F1
#
_entry.id   AF-A0AAJ1NFA3-F1
#
_cell.length_a   1.000
_cell.length_b   1.000
_cell.length_c   1.000
_cell.angle_alpha   90.00
_cell.angle_beta   90.00
_cell.angle_gamma   90.00
#
_symmetry.space_group_name_H-M   'P 1'
#
loop_
_entity.id
_entity.type
_entity.pdbx_description
1 polymer ?
#
loop_
_entity_poly.entity_id
_entity_poly.type
_entity_poly.pdbx_seq_one_letter_code
_entity_poly.pdbx_strand_id
1 'polypeptide(L)' 'MSKRKRTPEIEKWIKEGRGSGIGINYKTWLKIQDVSSLGRSTRLKGIKMSR' A
#
# COMPACT_ATOMS: atom_id res chain seq x y z
N MET A 1 -10.67 5.22 -19.17
CA MET A 1 -10.74 5.21 -17.69
C MET A 1 -10.45 3.80 -17.17
N SER A 2 -9.83 3.67 -15.99
CA SER A 2 -9.08 2.49 -15.49
C SER A 2 -9.66 1.10 -15.83
N LYS A 3 -8.89 0.28 -16.55
CA LYS A 3 -9.20 -1.10 -16.96
C LYS A 3 -9.16 -2.14 -15.83
N ARG A 4 -8.91 -1.73 -14.56
CA ARG A 4 -8.62 -2.65 -13.45
C ARG A 4 -9.78 -2.71 -12.45
N LYS A 5 -10.24 -3.92 -12.12
CA LYS A 5 -11.13 -4.17 -10.97
C LYS A 5 -10.40 -3.78 -9.68
N ARG A 6 -10.98 -2.88 -8.90
CA ARG A 6 -10.43 -2.35 -7.62
C ARG A 6 -10.89 -3.14 -6.39
N THR A 7 -11.26 -4.40 -6.56
CA THR A 7 -11.64 -5.29 -5.47
C THR A 7 -10.55 -6.33 -5.30
N PRO A 8 -9.54 -6.06 -4.47
CA PRO A 8 -8.62 -7.09 -4.02
C PRO A 8 -9.33 -7.95 -2.98
N GLU A 9 -9.23 -9.26 -3.13
CA GLU A 9 -9.64 -10.22 -2.10
C GLU A 9 -8.79 -9.98 -0.85
N ILE A 10 -9.45 -9.71 0.28
CA ILE A 10 -8.79 -9.49 1.57
C ILE A 10 -7.84 -10.67 1.90
N GLU A 11 -8.25 -11.89 1.53
CA GLU A 11 -7.46 -13.12 1.64
C GLU A 11 -6.11 -13.04 0.90
N LYS A 12 -6.10 -12.44 -0.29
CA LYS A 12 -4.86 -12.25 -1.05
C LYS A 12 -3.90 -11.31 -0.33
N TRP A 13 -4.42 -10.24 0.29
CA TRP A 13 -3.60 -9.30 1.06
C TRP A 13 -3.05 -9.88 2.34
N ILE A 14 -3.84 -10.72 3.01
CA ILE A 14 -3.40 -11.50 4.16
C ILE A 14 -2.28 -12.47 3.72
N LYS A 15 -2.45 -13.17 2.59
CA LYS A 15 -1.44 -14.08 2.02
C LYS A 15 -0.15 -13.37 1.60
N GLU A 16 -0.24 -12.14 1.11
CA GLU A 16 0.93 -11.29 0.78
C GLU A 16 1.71 -10.80 2.03
N GLY A 17 1.15 -11.00 3.23
CA GLY A 17 1.73 -10.55 4.49
C GLY A 17 1.70 -9.02 4.64
N ARG A 18 0.67 -8.36 4.11
CA ARG A 18 0.48 -6.92 4.36
C ARG A 18 0.17 -6.71 5.84
N GLY A 19 0.51 -5.53 6.37
CA GLY A 19 0.43 -5.23 7.80
C GLY A 19 1.46 -5.97 8.66
N SER A 20 2.32 -6.80 8.07
CA SER A 20 3.39 -7.52 8.78
C SER A 20 4.76 -6.90 8.50
N GLY A 21 5.67 -7.07 9.46
CA GLY A 21 7.06 -6.58 9.39
C GLY A 21 7.30 -5.34 10.25
N ILE A 22 8.57 -5.08 10.56
CA ILE A 22 9.00 -3.97 11.41
C ILE A 22 10.03 -3.14 10.64
N GLY A 23 9.94 -1.81 10.77
CA GLY A 23 10.88 -0.88 10.13
C GLY A 23 10.85 -0.94 8.60
N ILE A 24 12.01 -1.17 8.00
CA ILE A 24 12.21 -1.23 6.54
C ILE A 24 11.36 -2.33 5.88
N ASN A 25 11.15 -3.44 6.60
CA ASN A 25 10.44 -4.61 6.08
C ASN A 25 8.92 -4.56 6.27
N TYR A 26 8.39 -3.53 6.96
CA TYR A 26 6.95 -3.39 7.15
C TYR A 26 6.23 -3.33 5.81
N LYS A 27 5.16 -4.07 5.58
CA LYS A 27 4.33 -3.92 4.37
C LYS A 27 3.07 -3.14 4.74
N THR A 28 2.87 -1.95 4.18
CA THR A 28 1.65 -1.17 4.47
C THR A 28 0.40 -1.89 3.95
N TRP A 29 -0.69 -1.80 4.70
CA TRP A 29 -1.98 -2.38 4.31
C TRP A 29 -2.53 -1.71 3.05
N LEU A 30 -2.54 -0.38 3.08
CA LEU A 30 -2.99 0.48 2.01
C LEU A 30 -1.79 0.98 1.18
N LYS A 31 -1.93 0.98 -0.15
CA LYS A 31 -0.99 1.64 -1.07
C LYS A 31 -1.64 2.89 -1.65
N ILE A 32 -0.82 3.79 -2.18
CA ILE A 32 -1.29 4.99 -2.89
C ILE A 32 -2.30 4.68 -4.01
N GLN A 33 -2.14 3.52 -4.67
CA GLN A 33 -3.02 3.06 -5.73
C GLN A 33 -4.44 2.71 -5.25
N ASP A 34 -4.60 2.47 -3.95
CA ASP A 34 -5.89 2.17 -3.32
C ASP A 34 -6.62 3.45 -2.88
N VAL A 35 -5.94 4.61 -2.86
CA VAL A 35 -6.52 5.92 -2.52
C VAL A 35 -7.14 6.56 -3.76
N SER A 36 -8.33 7.17 -3.58
CA SER A 36 -9.00 7.91 -4.64
C SER A 36 -8.16 9.10 -5.12
N SER A 37 -8.15 9.33 -6.44
CA SER A 37 -7.44 10.43 -7.09
C SER A 37 -7.99 11.83 -6.76
N LEU A 38 -9.15 11.90 -6.08
CA LEU A 38 -9.71 13.16 -5.58
C LEU A 38 -8.88 13.77 -4.44
N GLY A 39 -8.00 12.99 -3.81
CA GLY A 39 -7.09 13.45 -2.76
C GLY A 39 -5.63 13.60 -3.22
N ARG A 40 -4.81 14.23 -2.38
CA ARG A 40 -3.35 14.33 -2.59
C ARG A 40 -2.67 13.05 -2.07
N SER A 41 -2.03 12.32 -2.97
CA SER A 41 -1.22 11.14 -2.61
C SER A 41 0.26 11.38 -2.90
N THR A 42 1.13 11.16 -1.91
CA THR A 42 2.58 11.37 -2.04
C THR A 42 3.37 10.13 -1.60
N ARG A 43 4.50 9.86 -2.26
CA ARG A 43 5.48 8.85 -1.86
C ARG A 43 6.77 9.55 -1.43
N LEU A 44 6.92 9.80 -0.13
CA LEU A 44 8.13 10.38 0.44
C LEU A 44 9.03 9.28 0.98
N LYS A 45 10.34 9.42 0.77
CA LYS A 45 11.33 8.52 1.34
C LYS A 45 11.56 8.89 2.81
N GLY A 46 11.40 7.92 3.71
CA GLY A 46 11.68 8.10 5.13
C GLY A 46 13.17 8.37 5.37
N ILE A 47 13.47 9.30 6.26
CA ILE A 47 14.85 9.58 6.69
C ILE A 47 15.30 8.50 7.69
N LYS A 48 14.43 8.12 8.63
CA LYS A 48 14.69 7.10 9.66
C LYS A 48 14.62 5.67 9.14
N MET A 49 13.78 5.45 8.13
CA MET A 49 13.59 4.18 7.46
C MET A 49 13.79 4.48 5.99
N SER A 50 14.88 3.99 5.40
CA SER A 50 15.34 4.26 4.03
C SER A 50 14.40 3.68 2.97
N ARG A 51 13.13 4.08 3.00
CA ARG A 51 12.01 3.54 2.24
C ARG A 51 11.13 4.63 1.69
#